data_AF-A0A7S4EI02-F1
#
_entry.id   AF-A0A7S4EI02-F1
#
_cell.length_a   1.000
_cell.length_b   1.000
_cell.length_c   1.000
_cell.angle_alpha   90.00
_cell.angle_beta   90.00
_cell.angle_gamma   90.00
#
_symmetry.space_group_name_H-M   'P 1'
#
loop_
_entity.id
_entity.type
_entity.pdbx_description
1 polymer ?
#
loop_
_entity_poly.entity_id
_entity_poly.type
_entity_poly.pdbx_seq_one_letter_code
_entity_poly.pdbx_strand_id
1 'polypeptide(L)'
;MGTQAVTINNDDHGNFTTTQEEGTNVALIPTELIQSEFDFTTEKIQQNFSNFSAFHYRSQLLDLCHCNSGSDNGNGNGEDENDKARATVLERIMEEEFQLIEDAVCTEPDDQTCWWYHAILLDKLLIAASNGKNINSNDSNGDDGGSGDNLLFSLFRPRLQEQAELFREILEDSPDCKWVILGLFRVLEMLGTTDSEKEREENDEAEDEQEKLLQRLMEIDPYRSKRYEELRMKLE
;
A
#
# COMPACT_ATOMS: atom_id res chain seq x y z
N MET A 1 -15.28 3.42 22.60
CA MET A 1 -14.73 4.75 22.24
C MET A 1 -13.29 4.77 22.74
N GLY A 2 -12.30 4.56 21.86
CA GLY A 2 -10.94 4.10 22.22
C GLY A 2 -9.89 5.19 22.45
N THR A 3 -9.11 5.03 23.54
CA THR A 3 -8.17 5.94 24.26
C THR A 3 -6.76 6.35 23.75
N GLN A 4 -6.33 6.08 22.51
CA GLN A 4 -4.90 5.72 22.20
C GLN A 4 -3.82 6.85 22.10
N ALA A 5 -2.52 6.51 22.19
CA ALA A 5 -1.40 7.40 22.62
C ALA A 5 -0.20 7.59 21.65
N VAL A 6 0.24 8.83 21.39
CA VAL A 6 1.56 9.16 20.77
C VAL A 6 2.15 10.46 21.36
N THR A 7 3.49 10.53 21.48
CA THR A 7 4.24 11.66 22.07
C THR A 7 4.60 12.74 21.04
N ILE A 8 4.33 14.01 21.35
CA ILE A 8 4.82 15.18 20.58
C ILE A 8 5.65 16.08 21.50
N ASN A 9 6.91 16.33 21.15
CA ASN A 9 7.76 17.27 21.86
C ASN A 9 7.52 18.69 21.34
N ASN A 10 6.98 19.56 22.20
CA ASN A 10 6.93 21.01 21.95
C ASN A 10 7.75 21.73 23.02
N ASP A 11 8.99 22.07 22.69
CA ASP A 11 9.78 23.06 23.42
C ASP A 11 9.31 24.47 23.02
N ASP A 12 8.47 25.11 23.84
CA ASP A 12 8.53 26.57 23.97
C ASP A 12 8.12 27.04 25.39
N HIS A 13 8.76 28.10 25.88
CA HIS A 13 8.85 28.42 27.30
C HIS A 13 7.76 29.40 27.78
N GLY A 14 7.02 29.04 28.85
CA GLY A 14 5.95 29.90 29.40
C GLY A 14 5.57 29.67 30.87
N ASN A 15 6.46 30.02 31.81
CA ASN A 15 6.23 30.16 33.27
C ASN A 15 5.82 28.93 34.12
N PHE A 16 6.71 28.59 35.06
CA PHE A 16 6.55 27.57 36.10
C PHE A 16 5.46 27.89 37.14
N THR A 17 4.63 26.91 37.48
CA THR A 17 4.29 26.61 38.89
C THR A 17 4.31 25.09 39.06
N THR A 18 5.32 24.56 39.74
CA THR A 18 5.55 23.11 39.83
C THR A 18 4.63 22.44 40.85
N THR A 19 3.79 21.53 40.37
CA THR A 19 3.39 20.33 41.12
C THR A 19 3.65 19.14 40.20
N GLN A 20 4.56 18.23 40.58
CA GLN A 20 4.96 17.11 39.74
C GLN A 20 3.92 16.00 39.77
N GLU A 21 3.23 15.78 38.64
CA GLU A 21 2.82 14.45 38.18
C GLU A 21 3.13 14.38 36.67
N GLU A 22 4.20 13.66 36.31
CA GLU A 22 4.64 13.47 34.92
C GLU A 22 3.74 12.44 34.22
N GLY A 23 2.52 12.85 33.87
CA GLY A 23 1.63 12.11 32.99
C GLY A 23 1.80 12.57 31.54
N THR A 24 2.32 11.70 30.67
CA THR A 24 2.40 11.96 29.23
C THR A 24 1.01 12.26 28.69
N ASN A 25 0.78 13.50 28.26
CA ASN A 25 -0.57 13.95 27.90
C ASN A 25 -0.94 13.44 26.50
N VAL A 26 -1.61 12.29 26.49
CA VAL A 26 -2.08 11.59 25.32
C VAL A 26 -3.30 12.32 24.75
N ALA A 27 -3.02 13.26 23.84
CA ALA A 27 -4.05 13.88 23.01
C ALA A 27 -4.45 12.88 21.93
N LEU A 28 -5.51 12.11 22.20
CA LEU A 28 -6.01 11.10 21.27
C LEU A 28 -6.99 11.71 20.25
N ILE A 29 -6.83 11.32 18.99
CA ILE A 29 -7.52 11.89 17.85
C ILE A 29 -8.87 11.16 17.69
N PRO A 30 -10.03 11.85 17.73
CA PRO A 30 -11.33 11.22 17.48
C PRO A 30 -11.40 10.58 16.09
N THR A 31 -12.09 9.45 15.96
CA THR A 31 -12.27 8.78 14.66
C THR A 31 -12.97 9.69 13.65
N GLU A 32 -13.91 10.53 14.10
CA GLU A 32 -14.56 11.53 13.25
C GLU A 32 -13.57 12.57 12.71
N LEU A 33 -12.53 12.91 13.48
CA LEU A 33 -11.47 13.81 13.03
C LEU A 33 -10.61 13.13 11.96
N ILE A 34 -10.17 11.88 12.17
CA ILE A 34 -9.43 11.11 11.16
C ILE A 34 -10.21 11.04 9.84
N GLN A 35 -11.51 10.71 9.88
CA GLN A 35 -12.36 10.69 8.69
C GLN A 35 -12.41 12.07 8.01
N SER A 36 -12.57 13.16 8.77
CA SER A 36 -12.62 14.51 8.18
C SER A 36 -11.30 14.94 7.53
N GLU A 37 -10.15 14.44 7.99
CA GLU A 37 -8.85 14.66 7.34
C GLU A 37 -8.69 13.82 6.05
N PHE A 38 -9.27 12.61 6.02
CA PHE A 38 -9.42 11.86 4.76
C PHE A 38 -10.33 12.59 3.77
N ASP A 39 -11.49 13.07 4.21
CA ASP A 39 -12.43 13.83 3.36
C ASP A 39 -11.75 15.11 2.81
N PHE A 40 -11.01 15.83 3.66
CA PHE A 40 -10.22 17.01 3.27
C PHE A 40 -9.14 16.66 2.24
N THR A 41 -8.37 15.59 2.45
CA THR A 41 -7.34 15.19 1.47
C THR A 41 -7.96 14.73 0.15
N THR A 42 -9.10 14.02 0.17
CA THR A 42 -9.87 13.68 -1.04
C THR A 42 -10.25 14.94 -1.81
N GLU A 43 -10.84 15.95 -1.14
CA GLU A 43 -11.20 17.23 -1.77
C GLU A 43 -9.98 17.93 -2.40
N LYS A 44 -8.82 17.89 -1.73
CA LYS A 44 -7.58 18.54 -2.19
C LYS A 44 -6.83 17.79 -3.30
N ILE A 45 -7.07 16.49 -3.44
CA ILE A 45 -6.55 15.67 -4.54
C ILE A 45 -7.46 15.83 -5.76
N GLN A 46 -8.79 15.74 -5.60
CA GLN A 46 -9.76 15.94 -6.69
C GLN A 46 -9.74 17.36 -7.28
N GLN A 47 -9.26 18.36 -6.52
CA GLN A 47 -9.01 19.72 -7.02
C GLN A 47 -7.74 19.84 -7.89
N ASN A 48 -6.77 18.95 -7.72
CA ASN A 48 -5.46 18.99 -8.39
C ASN A 48 -4.68 17.69 -8.11
N PHE A 49 -4.52 16.80 -9.10
CA PHE A 49 -3.80 15.54 -8.90
C PHE A 49 -2.28 15.73 -8.71
N SER A 50 -1.70 16.85 -9.16
CA SER A 50 -0.33 17.28 -8.79
C SER A 50 -0.15 17.70 -7.31
N ASN A 51 -1.17 17.59 -6.45
CA ASN A 51 -1.11 18.07 -5.07
C ASN A 51 -0.35 17.12 -4.13
N PHE A 52 0.98 17.10 -4.27
CA PHE A 52 1.88 16.28 -3.46
C PHE A 52 1.67 16.43 -1.95
N SER A 53 1.38 17.64 -1.46
CA SER A 53 1.13 17.87 -0.04
C SER A 53 -0.10 17.13 0.47
N ALA A 54 -1.17 17.04 -0.33
CA ALA A 54 -2.38 16.29 0.04
C ALA A 54 -2.14 14.78 0.01
N PHE A 55 -1.52 14.25 -1.05
CA PHE A 55 -1.15 12.83 -1.13
C PHE A 55 -0.17 12.40 -0.03
N HIS A 56 0.85 13.22 0.26
CA HIS A 56 1.78 12.97 1.35
C HIS A 56 1.04 12.94 2.70
N TYR A 57 0.21 13.92 3.00
CA TYR A 57 -0.55 13.94 4.25
C TYR A 57 -1.49 12.72 4.35
N ARG A 58 -2.20 12.37 3.28
CA ARG A 58 -3.04 11.17 3.20
C ARG A 58 -2.27 9.88 3.48
N SER A 59 -1.03 9.76 2.99
CA SER A 59 -0.18 8.59 3.23
C SER A 59 0.16 8.36 4.71
N GLN A 60 0.20 9.45 5.50
CA GLN A 60 0.40 9.43 6.95
C GLN A 60 -0.90 9.09 7.69
N LEU A 61 -2.07 9.53 7.19
CA LEU A 61 -3.37 9.15 7.75
C LEU A 61 -3.62 7.64 7.65
N LEU A 62 -3.16 6.99 6.58
CA LEU A 62 -3.24 5.53 6.42
C LEU A 62 -2.53 4.75 7.55
N ASP A 63 -1.48 5.30 8.15
CA ASP A 63 -0.81 4.65 9.29
C ASP A 63 -1.66 4.70 10.57
N LEU A 64 -2.52 5.72 10.71
CA LEU A 64 -3.45 5.85 11.83
C LEU A 64 -4.64 4.89 11.74
N CYS A 65 -5.07 4.52 10.53
CA CYS A 65 -6.16 3.54 10.31
C CYS A 65 -5.84 2.17 10.91
N HIS A 66 -4.59 1.73 10.85
CA HIS A 66 -4.16 0.40 11.29
C HIS A 66 -4.11 0.24 12.82
N CYS A 67 -4.09 1.34 13.58
CA CYS A 67 -3.97 1.31 15.04
C CYS A 67 -5.27 0.94 15.78
N ASN A 68 -6.44 0.98 15.12
CA ASN A 68 -7.74 0.89 15.81
C ASN A 68 -8.37 -0.51 15.91
N SER A 69 -7.81 -1.54 15.26
CA SER A 69 -8.35 -2.91 15.28
C SER A 69 -7.81 -3.81 16.40
N GLY A 70 -7.25 -3.24 17.47
CA GLY A 70 -6.51 -4.00 18.49
C GLY A 70 -6.94 -3.84 19.96
N SER A 71 -7.95 -3.01 20.27
CA SER A 71 -8.38 -2.81 21.67
C SER A 71 -9.80 -2.25 21.82
N ASP A 72 -10.79 -3.15 21.81
CA ASP A 72 -11.86 -3.10 22.81
C ASP A 72 -12.47 -4.51 23.00
N ASN A 73 -12.78 -4.87 24.25
CA ASN A 73 -13.33 -6.17 24.70
C ASN A 73 -12.44 -7.43 24.58
N GLY A 74 -11.65 -7.68 25.62
CA GLY A 74 -11.08 -9.00 25.88
C GLY A 74 -12.15 -10.03 26.27
N ASN A 75 -12.71 -10.72 25.28
CA ASN A 75 -13.57 -11.89 25.48
C ASN A 75 -13.13 -12.97 24.47
N GLY A 76 -12.26 -13.88 24.91
CA GLY A 76 -11.43 -14.72 24.02
C GLY A 76 -12.20 -15.80 23.25
N ASN A 77 -12.73 -15.43 22.09
CA ASN A 77 -13.20 -16.34 21.04
C ASN A 77 -12.67 -15.84 19.69
N GLY A 78 -11.79 -16.61 19.04
CA GLY A 78 -11.45 -16.46 17.61
C GLY A 78 -10.46 -15.35 17.25
N GLU A 79 -9.17 -15.67 17.27
CA GLU A 79 -8.13 -14.85 16.60
C GLU A 79 -8.47 -14.68 15.09
N ASP A 80 -9.00 -15.75 14.46
CA ASP A 80 -9.54 -15.78 13.09
C ASP A 80 -10.59 -14.70 12.78
N GLU A 81 -11.50 -14.38 13.72
CA GLU A 81 -12.55 -13.38 13.47
C GLU A 81 -11.97 -11.97 13.44
N ASN A 82 -10.96 -11.69 14.27
CA ASN A 82 -10.29 -10.39 14.29
C ASN A 82 -9.44 -10.17 13.04
N ASP A 83 -8.67 -11.17 12.61
CA ASP A 83 -7.85 -11.04 11.40
C ASP A 83 -8.71 -10.96 10.13
N LYS A 84 -9.85 -11.67 10.07
CA LYS A 84 -10.84 -11.46 9.01
C LYS A 84 -11.42 -10.04 9.02
N ALA A 85 -11.78 -9.51 10.19
CA ALA A 85 -12.29 -8.13 10.28
C ALA A 85 -11.24 -7.10 9.84
N ARG A 86 -9.95 -7.32 10.18
CA ARG A 86 -8.83 -6.50 9.73
C ARG A 86 -8.62 -6.56 8.22
N ALA A 87 -8.69 -7.76 7.63
CA ALA A 87 -8.61 -7.95 6.18
C ALA A 87 -9.73 -7.19 5.45
N THR A 88 -10.99 -7.29 5.89
CA THR A 88 -12.12 -6.56 5.29
C THR A 88 -12.03 -5.03 5.46
N VAL A 89 -11.43 -4.54 6.55
CA VAL A 89 -11.17 -3.09 6.71
C VAL A 89 -10.07 -2.63 5.75
N LEU A 90 -9.00 -3.41 5.61
CA LEU A 90 -7.92 -3.11 4.68
C LEU A 90 -8.40 -3.18 3.22
N GLU A 91 -9.19 -4.18 2.86
CA GLU A 91 -9.86 -4.34 1.56
C GLU A 91 -10.62 -3.07 1.17
N ARG A 92 -11.52 -2.59 2.03
CA ARG A 92 -12.28 -1.35 1.76
C ARG A 92 -11.38 -0.12 1.61
N ILE A 93 -10.38 0.05 2.49
CA ILE A 93 -9.47 1.20 2.41
C ILE A 93 -8.69 1.15 1.09
N MET A 94 -8.08 0.01 0.77
CA MET A 94 -7.29 -0.14 -0.46
C MET A 94 -8.13 0.04 -1.72
N GLU A 95 -9.40 -0.37 -1.72
CA GLU A 95 -10.33 -0.10 -2.82
C GLU A 95 -10.57 1.41 -3.03
N GLU A 96 -10.88 2.14 -1.95
CA GLU A 96 -11.07 3.60 -1.99
C GLU A 96 -9.78 4.34 -2.43
N GLU A 97 -8.61 3.90 -1.96
CA GLU A 97 -7.32 4.48 -2.33
C GLU A 97 -6.88 4.14 -3.77
N PHE A 98 -7.20 2.94 -4.27
CA PHE A 98 -6.94 2.55 -5.64
C PHE A 98 -7.85 3.29 -6.63
N GLN A 99 -9.15 3.44 -6.35
CA GLN A 99 -10.03 4.26 -7.18
C GLN A 99 -9.52 5.72 -7.28
N LEU A 100 -9.05 6.29 -6.16
CA LEU A 100 -8.47 7.64 -6.14
C LEU A 100 -7.19 7.77 -6.99
N ILE A 101 -6.38 6.70 -7.05
CA ILE A 101 -5.22 6.63 -7.95
C ILE A 101 -5.67 6.54 -9.40
N GLU A 102 -6.67 5.72 -9.72
CA GLU A 102 -7.14 5.47 -11.08
C GLU A 102 -7.73 6.74 -11.70
N ASP A 103 -8.56 7.46 -10.96
CA ASP A 103 -9.05 8.79 -11.34
C ASP A 103 -7.88 9.75 -11.68
N ALA A 104 -6.80 9.69 -10.90
CA ALA A 104 -5.62 10.54 -11.06
C ALA A 104 -4.76 10.15 -12.28
N VAL A 105 -4.41 8.87 -12.44
CA VAL A 105 -3.52 8.42 -13.52
C VAL A 105 -4.20 8.44 -14.89
N CYS A 106 -5.53 8.27 -14.96
CA CYS A 106 -6.30 8.45 -16.18
C CYS A 106 -6.40 9.92 -16.61
N THR A 107 -6.20 10.86 -15.69
CA THR A 107 -6.27 12.30 -15.97
C THR A 107 -4.89 12.90 -16.25
N GLU A 108 -3.88 12.55 -15.44
CA GLU A 108 -2.52 13.12 -15.48
C GLU A 108 -1.46 12.00 -15.35
N PRO A 109 -1.33 11.08 -16.33
CA PRO A 109 -0.44 9.91 -16.24
C PRO A 109 1.03 10.28 -16.07
N ASP A 110 1.47 11.45 -16.56
CA ASP A 110 2.84 11.94 -16.43
C ASP A 110 3.17 12.57 -15.06
N ASP A 111 2.18 12.82 -14.19
CA ASP A 111 2.44 13.41 -12.87
C ASP A 111 2.98 12.36 -11.89
N GLN A 112 4.21 12.56 -11.42
CA GLN A 112 4.87 11.63 -10.50
C GLN A 112 4.16 11.45 -9.14
N THR A 113 3.22 12.32 -8.78
CA THR A 113 2.60 12.41 -7.46
C THR A 113 1.69 11.21 -7.18
N CYS A 114 0.77 10.90 -8.10
CA CYS A 114 -0.11 9.75 -7.98
C CYS A 114 0.71 8.44 -7.99
N TRP A 115 1.71 8.30 -8.86
CA TRP A 115 2.58 7.13 -8.90
C TRP A 115 3.48 6.95 -7.67
N TRP A 116 3.86 8.05 -7.00
CA TRP A 116 4.53 7.99 -5.70
C TRP A 116 3.59 7.46 -4.62
N TYR A 117 2.32 7.87 -4.63
CA TYR A 117 1.32 7.40 -3.68
C TYR A 117 0.92 5.94 -3.94
N HIS A 118 0.70 5.56 -5.20
CA HIS A 118 0.44 4.17 -5.63
C HIS A 118 1.54 3.21 -5.16
N ALA A 119 2.82 3.63 -5.27
CA ALA A 119 3.94 2.86 -4.73
C ALA A 119 3.79 2.57 -3.23
N ILE A 120 3.38 3.57 -2.46
CA ILE A 120 3.17 3.45 -1.01
C ILE A 120 1.99 2.53 -0.69
N LEU A 121 0.93 2.52 -1.50
CA LEU A 121 -0.18 1.58 -1.35
C LEU A 121 0.28 0.13 -1.54
N LEU A 122 1.08 -0.14 -2.58
CA LEU A 122 1.67 -1.46 -2.82
C LEU A 122 2.65 -1.87 -1.70
N ASP A 123 3.51 -0.96 -1.24
CA ASP A 123 4.42 -1.22 -0.11
C ASP A 123 3.65 -1.56 1.18
N LYS A 124 2.57 -0.82 1.49
CA LYS A 124 1.71 -1.09 2.66
C LYS A 124 1.01 -2.46 2.53
N LEU A 125 0.55 -2.82 1.32
CA LEU A 125 -0.05 -4.14 1.05
C LEU A 125 0.96 -5.28 1.26
N LEU A 126 2.17 -5.15 0.72
CA LEU A 126 3.27 -6.12 0.90
C LEU A 126 3.64 -6.30 2.38
N ILE A 127 3.71 -5.20 3.14
CA ILE A 127 3.99 -5.23 4.59
C ILE A 127 2.84 -5.91 5.35
N ALA A 128 1.59 -5.61 5.03
CA ALA A 128 0.41 -6.25 5.65
C ALA A 128 0.41 -7.77 5.37
N ALA A 129 0.66 -8.18 4.13
CA ALA A 129 0.77 -9.56 3.72
C ALA A 129 1.92 -10.31 4.43
N SER A 130 3.06 -9.64 4.64
CA SER A 130 4.24 -10.19 5.33
C SER A 130 3.98 -10.39 6.83
N ASN A 131 3.25 -9.46 7.47
CA ASN A 131 2.95 -9.54 8.90
C ASN A 131 2.05 -10.74 9.24
N GLY A 132 1.10 -11.12 8.36
CA GLY A 132 0.26 -12.30 8.55
C GLY A 132 1.05 -13.62 8.57
N LYS A 133 2.14 -13.72 7.81
CA LYS A 133 2.95 -14.94 7.67
C LYS A 133 3.77 -15.29 8.93
N ASN A 134 4.04 -14.31 9.80
CA ASN A 134 4.85 -14.49 11.03
C ASN A 134 4.07 -15.05 12.24
N ILE A 135 2.73 -15.09 12.20
CA ILE A 135 1.92 -15.55 13.34
C ILE A 135 1.77 -17.08 13.34
N ASN A 136 1.70 -17.69 12.15
CA ASN A 136 1.34 -19.12 11.99
C ASN A 136 2.53 -20.09 12.13
N SER A 137 3.76 -19.61 12.33
CA SER A 137 4.98 -20.44 12.26
C SER A 137 5.40 -21.11 13.58
N ASN A 138 4.52 -21.20 14.58
CA ASN A 138 4.86 -21.75 15.89
C ASN A 138 4.46 -23.22 16.12
N ASP A 139 3.61 -23.82 15.27
CA ASP A 139 3.24 -25.24 15.39
C ASP A 139 4.25 -26.15 14.66
N SER A 140 5.32 -26.49 15.39
CA SER A 140 6.33 -27.45 14.92
C SER A 140 5.81 -28.90 15.00
N ASN A 141 5.20 -29.40 13.91
CA ASN A 141 5.27 -30.81 13.51
C ASN A 141 5.04 -30.93 12.00
N GLY A 142 5.97 -31.61 11.31
CA GLY A 142 6.07 -31.49 9.86
C GLY A 142 5.10 -32.35 9.06
N ASP A 143 4.44 -31.72 8.09
CA ASP A 143 4.28 -32.20 6.70
C ASP A 143 3.82 -31.01 5.82
N ASP A 144 4.64 -29.96 5.72
CA ASP A 144 4.25 -28.73 5.02
C ASP A 144 4.55 -28.79 3.51
N GLY A 145 3.70 -29.56 2.82
CA GLY A 145 3.42 -29.38 1.40
C GLY A 145 2.27 -28.40 1.17
N GLY A 146 2.03 -27.45 2.08
CA GLY A 146 0.98 -26.46 1.99
C GLY A 146 1.34 -25.36 1.01
N SER A 147 0.52 -25.19 -0.03
CA SER A 147 0.56 -24.00 -0.89
C SER A 147 0.34 -22.77 0.00
N GLY A 148 1.41 -22.01 0.22
CA GLY A 148 1.45 -20.87 1.14
C GLY A 148 0.78 -19.62 0.57
N ASP A 149 -0.33 -19.82 -0.15
CA ASP A 149 -1.12 -18.80 -0.83
C ASP A 149 -1.48 -17.73 0.19
N ASN A 150 -0.85 -16.56 0.06
CA ASN A 150 -1.08 -15.50 1.00
C ASN A 150 -2.50 -14.96 0.78
N LEU A 151 -3.41 -15.26 1.72
CA LEU A 151 -4.82 -14.92 1.62
C LEU A 151 -5.06 -13.43 1.27
N LEU A 152 -4.17 -12.54 1.72
CA LEU A 152 -4.24 -11.12 1.39
C LEU A 152 -3.91 -10.86 -0.09
N PHE A 153 -2.85 -11.47 -0.64
CA PHE A 153 -2.56 -11.40 -2.07
C PHE A 153 -3.67 -12.04 -2.91
N SER A 154 -4.23 -13.16 -2.48
CA SER A 154 -5.38 -13.80 -3.16
C SER A 154 -6.60 -12.87 -3.19
N LEU A 155 -6.88 -12.14 -2.10
CA LEU A 155 -7.97 -11.17 -2.01
C LEU A 155 -7.77 -9.98 -2.97
N PHE A 156 -6.55 -9.46 -3.08
CA PHE A 156 -6.24 -8.31 -3.92
C PHE A 156 -5.83 -8.66 -5.38
N ARG A 157 -5.58 -9.93 -5.71
CA ARG A 157 -5.18 -10.37 -7.07
C ARG A 157 -6.11 -9.83 -8.17
N PRO A 158 -7.46 -9.89 -8.05
CA PRO A 158 -8.35 -9.34 -9.09
C PRO A 158 -8.17 -7.84 -9.28
N ARG A 159 -8.00 -7.10 -8.19
CA ARG A 159 -7.85 -5.63 -8.23
C ARG A 159 -6.50 -5.20 -8.80
N LEU A 160 -5.45 -5.97 -8.53
CA LEU A 160 -4.14 -5.80 -9.16
C LEU A 160 -4.18 -6.16 -10.66
N GLN A 161 -4.92 -7.19 -11.06
CA GLN A 161 -5.13 -7.51 -12.48
C GLN A 161 -5.87 -6.38 -13.21
N GLU A 162 -6.92 -5.81 -12.62
CA GLU A 162 -7.63 -4.64 -13.17
C GLU A 162 -6.69 -3.42 -13.33
N GLN A 163 -5.80 -3.16 -12.37
CA GLN A 163 -4.77 -2.13 -12.52
C GLN A 163 -3.76 -2.43 -13.63
N ALA A 164 -3.36 -3.68 -13.81
CA ALA A 164 -2.48 -4.06 -14.90
C ALA A 164 -3.12 -3.76 -16.27
N GLU A 165 -4.39 -4.13 -16.47
CA GLU A 165 -5.10 -3.82 -17.72
C GLU A 165 -5.29 -2.32 -17.93
N LEU A 166 -5.66 -1.57 -16.88
CA LEU A 166 -5.79 -0.11 -16.97
C LEU A 166 -4.46 0.55 -17.36
N PHE A 167 -3.34 0.11 -16.78
CA PHE A 167 -2.04 0.69 -17.09
C PHE A 167 -1.58 0.30 -18.50
N ARG A 168 -1.95 -0.88 -19.01
CA ARG A 168 -1.76 -1.24 -20.43
C ARG A 168 -2.59 -0.36 -21.36
N GLU A 169 -3.86 -0.09 -21.04
CA GLU A 169 -4.73 0.84 -21.80
C GLU A 169 -4.11 2.25 -21.85
N ILE A 170 -3.63 2.79 -20.73
CA ILE A 170 -2.95 4.09 -20.68
C ILE A 170 -1.66 4.09 -21.54
N LEU A 171 -0.94 2.97 -21.63
CA LEU A 171 0.24 2.84 -22.50
C LEU A 171 -0.08 2.78 -24.00
N GLU A 172 -1.31 2.46 -24.41
CA GLU A 172 -1.70 2.54 -25.83
C GLU A 172 -1.64 3.99 -26.34
N ASP A 173 -2.16 4.94 -25.53
CA ASP A 173 -2.14 6.37 -25.83
C ASP A 173 -0.82 7.06 -25.41
N SER A 174 -0.18 6.59 -24.32
CA SER A 174 1.02 7.20 -23.72
C SER A 174 2.20 6.22 -23.58
N PRO A 175 2.72 5.64 -24.67
CA PRO A 175 3.71 4.54 -24.65
C PRO A 175 5.09 4.90 -24.06
N ASP A 176 5.37 6.18 -23.89
CA ASP A 176 6.61 6.70 -23.29
C ASP A 176 6.40 7.30 -21.89
N CYS A 177 5.21 7.13 -21.29
CA CYS A 177 4.97 7.51 -19.91
C CYS A 177 5.70 6.53 -18.96
N LYS A 178 6.95 6.87 -18.63
CA LYS A 178 7.79 6.07 -17.73
C LYS A 178 7.15 5.73 -16.37
N TRP A 179 6.19 6.55 -15.91
CA TRP A 179 5.54 6.33 -14.63
C TRP A 179 4.47 5.24 -14.71
N VAL A 180 3.69 5.20 -15.79
CA VAL A 180 2.76 4.09 -16.06
C VAL A 180 3.54 2.78 -16.24
N ILE A 181 4.66 2.81 -16.98
CA ILE A 181 5.54 1.63 -17.13
C ILE A 181 6.09 1.15 -15.78
N LEU A 182 6.49 2.07 -14.90
CA LEU A 182 6.95 1.75 -13.53
C LEU A 182 5.83 1.26 -12.61
N GLY A 183 4.60 1.76 -12.78
CA GLY A 183 3.41 1.29 -12.07
C GLY A 183 3.05 -0.14 -12.48
N LEU A 184 2.95 -0.39 -13.78
CA LEU A 184 2.68 -1.72 -14.35
C LEU A 184 3.73 -2.74 -13.91
N PHE A 185 5.03 -2.43 -14.03
CA PHE A 185 6.10 -3.31 -13.57
C PHE A 185 5.92 -3.77 -12.11
N ARG A 186 5.52 -2.86 -11.21
CA ARG A 186 5.30 -3.15 -9.78
C ARG A 186 4.01 -3.94 -9.51
N VAL A 187 2.95 -3.71 -10.29
CA VAL A 187 1.72 -4.50 -10.19
C VAL A 187 1.99 -5.94 -10.63
N LEU A 188 2.73 -6.13 -11.73
CA LEU A 188 3.20 -7.45 -12.16
C LEU A 188 4.12 -8.10 -11.11
N GLU A 189 5.03 -7.34 -10.49
CA GLU A 189 5.92 -7.82 -9.41
C GLU A 189 5.11 -8.36 -8.22
N MET A 190 3.99 -7.71 -7.88
CA MET A 190 3.07 -8.18 -6.83
C MET A 190 2.28 -9.42 -7.26
N LEU A 191 1.84 -9.49 -8.52
CA LEU A 191 1.06 -10.62 -9.07
C LEU A 191 1.88 -11.91 -9.20
N GLY A 192 3.18 -11.80 -9.55
CA GLY A 192 4.10 -12.94 -9.69
C GLY A 192 4.52 -13.61 -8.38
N THR A 193 4.05 -13.13 -7.21
CA THR A 193 4.42 -13.68 -5.89
C THR A 193 3.67 -14.97 -5.50
N THR A 194 2.95 -15.61 -6.42
CA THR A 194 2.05 -16.75 -6.15
C THR A 194 2.50 -18.04 -6.85
N ASP A 195 2.49 -19.15 -6.12
CA ASP A 195 3.18 -20.41 -6.51
C ASP A 195 2.28 -21.49 -7.16
N SER A 196 1.00 -21.23 -7.46
CA SER A 196 0.09 -22.29 -7.92
C SER A 196 0.35 -22.74 -9.37
N GLU A 197 0.07 -24.01 -9.69
CA GLU A 197 0.38 -24.59 -11.01
C GLU A 197 -0.28 -23.87 -12.20
N LYS A 198 -1.45 -23.25 -11.99
CA LYS A 198 -2.14 -22.46 -13.03
C LYS A 198 -1.51 -21.09 -13.23
N GLU A 199 -1.02 -20.49 -12.15
CA GLU A 199 -0.42 -19.17 -12.18
C GLU A 199 0.98 -19.21 -12.80
N ARG A 200 1.61 -20.39 -12.98
CA ARG A 200 2.92 -20.48 -13.64
C ARG A 200 2.92 -19.96 -15.08
N GLU A 201 1.92 -20.32 -15.88
CA GLU A 201 1.82 -19.79 -17.26
C GLU A 201 1.54 -18.27 -17.25
N GLU A 202 0.72 -17.79 -16.29
CA GLU A 202 0.47 -16.34 -16.09
C GLU A 202 1.73 -15.59 -15.61
N ASN A 203 2.53 -16.21 -14.74
CA ASN A 203 3.75 -15.65 -14.19
C ASN A 203 4.87 -15.62 -15.24
N ASP A 204 5.03 -16.70 -16.03
CA ASP A 204 5.95 -16.74 -17.17
C ASP A 204 5.61 -15.58 -18.14
N GLU A 205 4.33 -15.38 -18.50
CA GLU A 205 3.90 -14.26 -19.34
C GLU A 205 4.15 -12.88 -18.70
N ALA A 206 3.95 -12.76 -17.38
CA ALA A 206 4.19 -11.52 -16.62
C ALA A 206 5.68 -11.17 -16.50
N GLU A 207 6.57 -12.14 -16.27
CA GLU A 207 8.03 -11.95 -16.24
C GLU A 207 8.53 -11.52 -17.63
N ASP A 208 8.03 -12.16 -18.68
CA ASP A 208 8.29 -11.82 -20.08
C ASP A 208 7.82 -10.39 -20.41
N GLU A 209 6.72 -9.90 -19.80
CA GLU A 209 6.26 -8.51 -19.91
C GLU A 209 7.16 -7.55 -19.10
N GLN A 210 7.47 -7.88 -17.85
CA GLN A 210 8.35 -7.10 -16.98
C GLN A 210 9.72 -6.87 -17.60
N GLU A 211 10.29 -7.87 -18.28
CA GLU A 211 11.57 -7.71 -18.97
C GLU A 211 11.48 -6.63 -20.05
N LYS A 212 10.42 -6.67 -20.88
CA LYS A 212 10.16 -5.69 -21.95
C LYS A 212 9.93 -4.28 -21.40
N LEU A 213 9.21 -4.16 -20.28
CA LEU A 213 8.97 -2.88 -19.58
C LEU A 213 10.29 -2.28 -19.06
N LEU A 214 11.16 -3.10 -18.46
CA LEU A 214 12.49 -2.67 -17.98
C LEU A 214 13.41 -2.27 -19.13
N GLN A 215 13.42 -3.02 -20.23
CA GLN A 215 14.15 -2.66 -21.44
C GLN A 215 13.67 -1.28 -21.96
N ARG A 216 12.36 -1.03 -22.04
CA ARG A 216 11.81 0.28 -22.47
C ARG A 216 12.21 1.40 -21.52
N LEU A 217 12.19 1.18 -20.21
CA LEU A 217 12.63 2.16 -19.20
C LEU A 217 14.11 2.57 -19.37
N MET A 218 14.98 1.64 -19.80
CA MET A 218 16.38 1.95 -20.09
C MET A 218 16.56 2.90 -21.29
N GLU A 219 15.65 2.85 -22.27
CA GLU A 219 15.66 3.73 -23.44
C GLU A 219 15.14 5.14 -23.10
N ILE A 220 14.01 5.23 -22.39
CA ILE A 220 13.31 6.50 -22.14
C ILE A 220 13.78 7.26 -20.89
N ASP A 221 14.36 6.57 -19.90
CA ASP A 221 14.93 7.17 -18.68
C ASP A 221 16.41 6.73 -18.48
N PRO A 222 17.31 7.13 -19.41
CA PRO A 222 18.69 6.63 -19.46
C PRO A 222 19.51 6.99 -18.22
N TYR A 223 19.13 8.03 -17.46
CA TYR A 223 19.77 8.38 -16.19
C TYR A 223 19.57 7.31 -15.10
N ARG A 224 18.52 6.51 -15.20
CA ARG A 224 18.22 5.40 -14.28
C ARG A 224 18.43 4.02 -14.91
N SER A 225 18.88 3.93 -16.17
CA SER A 225 19.18 2.68 -16.90
C SER A 225 19.83 1.58 -16.05
N LYS A 226 20.86 1.91 -15.26
CA LYS A 226 21.53 0.94 -14.36
C LYS A 226 20.60 0.31 -13.32
N ARG A 227 19.67 1.07 -12.75
CA ARG A 227 18.66 0.56 -11.81
C ARG A 227 17.70 -0.42 -12.50
N TYR A 228 17.37 -0.19 -13.76
CA TYR A 228 16.50 -1.08 -14.53
C TYR A 228 17.24 -2.37 -14.94
N GLU A 229 18.51 -2.27 -15.31
CA GLU A 229 19.39 -3.45 -15.50
C GLU A 229 19.52 -4.28 -14.20
N GLU A 230 19.72 -3.62 -13.05
CA GLU A 230 19.76 -4.26 -11.72
C GLU A 230 18.44 -4.91 -11.28
N LEU A 231 17.31 -4.50 -11.87
CA LEU A 231 16.01 -5.15 -11.68
C LEU A 231 15.83 -6.33 -12.65
N ARG A 232 16.23 -6.18 -13.92
CA ARG A 232 16.13 -7.25 -14.92
C ARG A 232 16.97 -8.47 -14.52
N MET A 233 18.19 -8.22 -14.02
CA MET A 233 19.12 -9.21 -13.45
C MET A 233 18.62 -9.93 -12.18
N LYS A 234 17.38 -9.67 -11.73
CA LYS A 234 16.72 -10.40 -10.63
C LYS A 234 15.53 -11.26 -11.10
N LEU A 235 15.10 -11.08 -12.35
CA LEU A 235 14.14 -11.96 -13.03
C LEU A 235 14.87 -13.17 -13.64
N GLU A 236 16.16 -13.00 -13.98
CA GLU A 236 17.10 -14.06 -14.46
C GLU A 236 17.61 -14.99 -13.33
#